data_AF-A0A533YJZ1-F1
#
_entry.id   AF-A0A533YJZ1-F1
#
_cell.length_a   1.000
_cell.length_b   1.000
_cell.length_c   1.000
_cell.angle_alpha   90.00
_cell.angle_beta   90.00
_cell.angle_gamma   90.00
#
_symmetry.space_group_name_H-M   'P 1'
#
loop_
_entity.id
_entity.type
_entity.pdbx_description
1 polymer ?
#
loop_
_entity_poly.entity_id
_entity_poly.type
_entity_poly.pdbx_seq_one_letter_code
_entity_poly.pdbx_strand_id
1 'polypeptide(L)'
;MIFDDLVPYFLAILGLLALWVFHEMQVRAGRIHAVDFWDRSGIRMFIHITPKDGHICPVCLEANGKAFLPIVAAKKKFTPLHGACTNPSGCRCLLIGLYGGWPEARRLLQQLKANSTAKGIQLSEKELDELLGGQWAQGVSGTMDRISVHMLEAMRNEGSNQEIALQRYRFVTDNAKSDRDLAFVLPAYLRLADLLERAGHQGEALQVVDRFLKTYGEKTSAPHAPTDQQRTLMSLRKTRLMTAQKKPAAQRIA
;
A
#
# COMPACT_ATOMS: atom_id res chain seq x y z
N MET A 1 60.36 -13.76 -13.82
CA MET A 1 59.64 -13.05 -12.74
C MET A 1 58.20 -12.83 -13.21
N ILE A 2 57.43 -13.93 -13.37
CA ILE A 2 56.03 -13.92 -13.86
C ILE A 2 55.07 -14.35 -12.74
N PHE A 3 55.60 -15.01 -11.70
CA PHE A 3 54.81 -15.51 -10.58
C PHE A 3 54.35 -14.41 -9.62
N ASP A 4 55.16 -13.37 -9.37
CA ASP A 4 54.79 -12.28 -8.45
C ASP A 4 53.59 -11.45 -8.95
N ASP A 5 53.44 -11.30 -10.27
CA ASP A 5 52.32 -10.57 -10.87
C ASP A 5 51.01 -11.37 -10.88
N LEU A 6 51.06 -12.70 -10.76
CA LEU A 6 49.88 -13.57 -10.83
C LEU A 6 49.23 -13.82 -9.46
N VAL A 7 50.02 -13.79 -8.38
CA VAL A 7 49.56 -13.97 -6.99
C VAL A 7 48.38 -13.04 -6.63
N PRO A 8 48.39 -11.73 -6.91
CA PRO A 8 47.26 -10.86 -6.54
C PRO A 8 45.96 -11.24 -7.27
N TYR A 9 46.04 -11.74 -8.51
CA TYR A 9 44.86 -12.20 -9.24
C TYR A 9 44.30 -13.49 -8.66
N PHE A 10 45.15 -14.44 -8.28
CA PHE A 10 44.69 -15.66 -7.60
C PHE A 10 44.04 -15.34 -6.25
N LEU A 11 44.61 -14.42 -5.47
CA LEU A 11 44.01 -13.97 -4.21
C LEU A 11 42.65 -13.27 -4.43
N ALA A 12 42.53 -12.45 -5.48
CA ALA A 12 41.26 -11.82 -5.83
C ALA A 12 40.19 -12.84 -6.26
N ILE A 13 40.57 -13.83 -7.08
CA ILE A 13 39.68 -14.92 -7.49
C ILE A 13 39.24 -15.75 -6.29
N LEU A 14 40.18 -16.11 -5.40
CA LEU A 14 39.86 -16.83 -4.16
C LEU A 14 38.96 -16.01 -3.23
N GLY A 15 39.19 -14.69 -3.13
CA GLY A 15 38.33 -13.78 -2.37
C GLY A 15 36.90 -13.71 -2.93
N LEU A 16 36.75 -13.62 -4.26
CA LEU A 16 35.45 -13.64 -4.93
C LEU A 16 34.73 -14.99 -4.74
N LEU A 17 35.46 -16.10 -4.84
CA LEU A 17 34.91 -17.44 -4.58
C LEU A 17 34.48 -17.61 -3.13
N ALA A 18 35.26 -17.12 -2.17
CA ALA A 18 34.91 -17.15 -0.75
C ALA A 18 33.65 -16.29 -0.47
N LEU A 19 33.57 -15.09 -1.06
CA LEU A 19 32.37 -14.24 -1.02
C LEU A 19 31.15 -14.94 -1.63
N TRP A 20 31.32 -15.63 -2.76
CA TRP A 20 30.26 -16.39 -3.41
C TRP A 20 29.75 -17.54 -2.54
N VAL A 21 30.65 -18.35 -1.98
CA VAL A 21 30.30 -19.46 -1.08
C VAL A 21 29.62 -18.93 0.19
N PHE A 22 30.13 -17.84 0.77
CA PHE A 22 29.50 -17.21 1.93
C PHE A 22 28.10 -16.69 1.60
N HIS A 23 27.92 -16.06 0.44
CA HIS A 23 26.61 -15.64 -0.05
C HIS A 23 25.68 -16.85 -0.23
N GLU A 24 26.14 -17.94 -0.84
CA GLU A 24 25.34 -19.16 -1.02
C GLU A 24 24.92 -19.79 0.31
N MET A 25 25.82 -19.79 1.32
CA MET A 25 25.50 -20.25 2.67
C MET A 25 24.42 -19.37 3.33
N GLN A 26 24.49 -18.04 3.18
CA GLN A 26 23.47 -17.13 3.69
C GLN A 26 22.13 -17.29 2.97
N VAL A 27 22.15 -17.64 1.68
CA VAL A 27 20.95 -18.00 0.89
C VAL A 27 20.32 -19.29 1.38
N ARG A 28 21.12 -20.36 1.55
CA ARG A 28 20.64 -21.64 2.10
C ARG A 28 20.14 -21.51 3.54
N ALA A 29 20.76 -20.65 4.34
CA ALA A 29 20.31 -20.31 5.69
C ALA A 29 19.06 -19.42 5.70
N GLY A 30 18.52 -19.03 4.53
CA GLY A 30 17.31 -18.22 4.40
C GLY A 30 17.47 -16.76 4.84
N ARG A 31 18.70 -16.32 5.19
CA ARG A 31 18.99 -14.96 5.67
C ARG A 31 19.09 -13.95 4.52
N ILE A 32 19.46 -14.41 3.34
CA ILE A 32 19.48 -13.63 2.10
C ILE A 32 18.59 -14.35 1.10
N HIS A 33 17.46 -13.76 0.70
CA HIS A 33 16.76 -14.27 -0.48
C HIS A 33 17.43 -13.62 -1.69
N ALA A 34 17.85 -14.42 -2.67
CA ALA A 34 18.22 -13.89 -3.97
C ALA A 34 17.06 -13.00 -4.43
N VAL A 35 17.26 -11.69 -4.39
CA VAL A 35 16.33 -10.76 -4.97
C VAL A 35 16.51 -10.99 -6.46
N ASP A 36 15.49 -11.53 -7.12
CA ASP A 36 15.46 -11.56 -8.57
C ASP A 36 15.71 -10.12 -9.03
N PHE A 37 16.93 -9.87 -9.50
CA PHE A 37 17.38 -8.58 -10.04
C PHE A 37 16.48 -8.09 -11.20
N TRP A 38 15.64 -9.00 -11.70
CA TRP A 38 14.68 -8.84 -12.78
C TRP A 38 13.27 -8.43 -12.33
N ASP A 39 12.96 -8.46 -11.04
CA ASP A 39 11.65 -8.07 -10.52
C ASP A 39 11.64 -6.57 -10.18
N ARG A 40 11.72 -5.72 -11.22
CA ARG A 40 11.87 -4.25 -11.11
C ARG A 40 10.78 -3.56 -10.27
N SER A 41 9.65 -4.22 -10.00
CA SER A 41 8.57 -3.68 -9.17
C SER A 41 8.71 -4.02 -7.69
N GLY A 42 9.44 -5.09 -7.35
CA GLY A 42 9.45 -5.66 -6.01
C GLY A 42 8.09 -6.21 -5.53
N ILE A 43 7.09 -6.32 -6.40
CA ILE A 43 5.74 -6.81 -6.06
C ILE A 43 5.59 -8.26 -6.52
N ARG A 44 5.37 -9.17 -5.58
CA ARG A 44 5.21 -10.62 -5.82
C ARG A 44 3.77 -11.10 -5.77
N MET A 45 2.87 -10.31 -5.18
CA MET A 45 1.43 -10.55 -5.17
C MET A 45 0.66 -9.25 -5.01
N PHE A 46 -0.61 -9.27 -5.36
CA PHE A 46 -1.54 -8.18 -5.14
C PHE A 46 -2.71 -8.65 -4.29
N ILE A 47 -3.19 -7.79 -3.40
CA ILE A 47 -4.40 -8.02 -2.60
C ILE A 47 -5.41 -6.92 -2.93
N HIS A 48 -6.59 -7.30 -3.37
CA HIS A 48 -7.71 -6.40 -3.50
C HIS A 48 -8.33 -6.18 -2.12
N ILE A 49 -8.41 -4.92 -1.70
CA ILE A 49 -8.95 -4.54 -0.40
C ILE A 49 -10.06 -3.50 -0.59
N THR A 50 -11.12 -3.65 0.19
CA THR A 50 -12.15 -2.62 0.34
C THR A 50 -12.06 -2.03 1.75
N PRO A 51 -12.30 -0.72 1.90
CA PRO A 51 -12.35 -0.10 3.21
C PRO A 51 -13.48 -0.71 4.04
N LYS A 52 -13.20 -1.10 5.27
CA LYS A 52 -14.17 -1.73 6.17
C LYS A 52 -15.06 -0.68 6.82
N ASP A 53 -15.95 -0.06 6.04
CA ASP A 53 -16.92 0.93 6.52
C ASP A 53 -18.37 0.57 6.14
N GLY A 54 -19.35 1.37 6.59
CA GLY A 54 -20.77 1.14 6.30
C GLY A 54 -21.21 1.41 4.86
N HIS A 55 -20.30 1.81 3.96
CA HIS A 55 -20.62 2.26 2.59
C HIS A 55 -20.04 1.32 1.51
N ILE A 56 -19.71 0.08 1.88
CA ILE A 56 -19.22 -0.93 0.95
C ILE A 56 -20.39 -1.45 0.13
N CYS A 57 -20.25 -1.50 -1.19
CA CYS A 57 -21.26 -2.15 -2.02
C CYS A 57 -21.02 -3.68 -2.07
N PRO A 58 -22.07 -4.48 -2.32
CA PRO A 58 -21.96 -5.96 -2.30
C PRO A 58 -20.86 -6.51 -3.21
N VAL A 59 -20.73 -5.96 -4.42
CA VAL A 59 -19.70 -6.38 -5.40
C VAL A 59 -18.28 -6.17 -4.88
N CYS A 60 -18.04 -5.05 -4.19
CA CYS A 60 -16.75 -4.75 -3.60
C CYS A 60 -16.48 -5.63 -2.39
N LEU A 61 -17.51 -5.89 -1.56
CA LEU A 61 -17.42 -6.76 -0.39
C LEU A 61 -17.03 -8.18 -0.78
N GLU A 62 -17.65 -8.74 -1.83
CA GLU A 62 -17.33 -10.08 -2.36
C GLU A 62 -15.90 -10.19 -2.90
N ALA A 63 -15.30 -9.07 -3.32
CA ALA A 63 -13.93 -9.04 -3.81
C ALA A 63 -12.92 -8.73 -2.70
N ASN A 64 -13.35 -8.39 -1.49
CA ASN A 64 -12.47 -8.04 -0.39
C ASN A 64 -11.51 -9.20 -0.07
N GLY A 65 -10.21 -8.94 0.04
CA GLY A 65 -9.23 -9.98 0.39
C GLY A 65 -8.86 -10.92 -0.76
N LYS A 66 -9.30 -10.67 -2.00
CA LYS A 66 -8.83 -11.47 -3.14
C LYS A 66 -7.37 -11.19 -3.45
N ALA A 67 -6.56 -12.24 -3.50
CA ALA A 67 -5.14 -12.18 -3.79
C ALA A 67 -4.83 -12.72 -5.21
N PHE A 68 -3.87 -12.10 -5.89
CA PHE A 68 -3.51 -12.39 -7.28
C PHE A 68 -2.00 -12.39 -7.49
N LEU A 69 -1.52 -13.20 -8.43
CA LEU A 69 -0.16 -13.08 -8.95
C LEU A 69 -0.03 -11.86 -9.88
N PRO A 70 1.15 -11.22 -9.96
CA PRO A 70 1.40 -10.10 -10.88
C PRO A 70 1.06 -10.41 -12.34
N ILE A 71 1.33 -11.63 -12.81
CA ILE A 71 1.00 -12.06 -14.18
C ILE A 71 -0.51 -12.04 -14.49
N VAL A 72 -1.35 -12.19 -13.47
CA VAL A 72 -2.81 -12.08 -13.61
C VAL A 72 -3.22 -10.60 -13.57
N ALA A 73 -2.69 -9.85 -12.60
CA ALA A 73 -3.01 -8.43 -12.40
C ALA A 73 -2.56 -7.54 -13.57
N ALA A 74 -1.49 -7.90 -14.28
CA ALA A 74 -0.94 -7.14 -15.41
C ALA A 74 -1.74 -7.27 -16.72
N LYS A 75 -2.78 -8.11 -16.77
CA LYS A 75 -3.60 -8.29 -17.98
C LYS A 75 -4.41 -7.02 -18.27
N LYS A 76 -4.47 -6.58 -19.54
CA LYS A 76 -5.15 -5.33 -19.96
C LYS A 76 -6.61 -5.17 -19.52
N LYS A 77 -7.33 -6.28 -19.30
CA LYS A 77 -8.74 -6.30 -18.87
C LYS A 77 -8.90 -6.91 -17.48
N PHE A 78 -7.85 -6.87 -16.66
CA PHE A 78 -7.91 -7.39 -15.31
C PHE A 78 -8.91 -6.58 -14.48
N THR A 79 -9.84 -7.27 -13.82
CA THR A 79 -10.69 -6.71 -12.79
C THR A 79 -10.84 -7.75 -11.67
N PRO A 80 -10.65 -7.35 -10.40
CA PRO A 80 -10.92 -8.22 -9.26
C PRO A 80 -12.41 -8.36 -8.95
N LEU A 81 -13.23 -7.44 -9.51
CA LEU A 81 -14.68 -7.39 -9.34
C LEU A 81 -15.37 -8.25 -10.40
N HIS A 82 -16.39 -9.00 -9.98
CA HIS A 82 -17.24 -9.78 -10.89
C HIS A 82 -18.36 -8.95 -11.54
N GLY A 83 -18.46 -7.66 -11.21
CA GLY A 83 -19.46 -6.74 -11.74
C GLY A 83 -19.04 -5.28 -11.55
N ALA A 84 -19.89 -4.35 -11.98
CA ALA A 84 -19.64 -2.93 -11.80
C ALA A 84 -19.86 -2.51 -10.35
N CYS A 85 -19.00 -1.63 -9.82
CA CYS A 85 -19.19 -1.04 -8.50
C CYS A 85 -20.43 -0.14 -8.51
N THR A 86 -21.36 -0.36 -7.57
CA THR A 86 -22.59 0.42 -7.42
C THR A 86 -22.50 1.59 -6.43
N ASN A 87 -21.31 1.86 -5.88
CA ASN A 87 -21.12 3.01 -5.00
C ASN A 87 -21.27 4.32 -5.80
N PRO A 88 -22.19 5.23 -5.42
CA PRO A 88 -22.44 6.46 -6.16
C PRO A 88 -21.25 7.43 -6.16
N SER A 89 -20.36 7.32 -5.17
CA SER A 89 -19.11 8.09 -5.09
C SER A 89 -17.96 7.43 -5.85
N GLY A 90 -18.21 6.37 -6.61
CA GLY A 90 -17.21 5.61 -7.36
C GLY A 90 -16.59 4.46 -6.55
N CYS A 91 -15.81 3.62 -7.25
CA CYS A 91 -15.13 2.50 -6.62
C CYS A 91 -14.05 3.00 -5.66
N ARG A 92 -14.09 2.43 -4.46
CA ARG A 92 -13.33 2.83 -3.29
C ARG A 92 -12.26 1.83 -2.89
N CYS A 93 -12.19 0.71 -3.61
CA CYS A 93 -11.25 -0.38 -3.39
C CYS A 93 -9.88 -0.06 -3.97
N LEU A 94 -8.87 -0.75 -3.44
CA LEU A 94 -7.51 -0.67 -3.95
C LEU A 94 -6.98 -2.07 -4.24
N LEU A 95 -6.06 -2.12 -5.20
CA LEU A 95 -5.23 -3.30 -5.44
C LEU A 95 -3.84 -3.01 -4.88
N ILE A 96 -3.50 -3.63 -3.75
CA ILE A 96 -2.26 -3.34 -3.02
C ILE A 96 -1.24 -4.44 -3.31
N GLY A 97 -0.09 -4.03 -3.88
CA GLY A 97 1.02 -4.93 -4.16
C GLY A 97 1.89 -5.18 -2.93
N LEU A 98 2.28 -6.43 -2.71
CA LEU A 98 3.19 -6.87 -1.64
C LEU A 98 4.37 -7.65 -2.22
N TYR A 99 5.55 -7.46 -1.66
CA TYR A 99 6.71 -8.35 -1.82
C TYR A 99 6.48 -9.65 -1.03
N GLY A 100 6.00 -9.55 0.21
CA GLY A 100 5.57 -10.68 1.02
C GLY A 100 6.70 -11.55 1.56
N GLY A 101 7.68 -10.96 2.23
CA GLY A 101 8.85 -11.69 2.74
C GLY A 101 8.69 -12.35 4.11
N TRP A 102 7.54 -12.21 4.77
CA TRP A 102 7.26 -12.85 6.06
C TRP A 102 6.52 -14.19 5.89
N PRO A 103 6.49 -15.08 6.91
CA PRO A 103 5.98 -16.46 6.77
C PRO A 103 4.56 -16.58 6.19
N GLU A 104 3.63 -15.78 6.70
CA GLU A 104 2.22 -15.78 6.30
C GLU A 104 2.06 -15.35 4.84
N ALA A 105 2.74 -14.28 4.43
CA ALA A 105 2.78 -13.82 3.05
C ALA A 105 3.44 -14.83 2.10
N ARG A 106 4.52 -15.48 2.53
CA ARG A 106 5.19 -16.53 1.73
C ARG A 106 4.29 -17.74 1.52
N ARG A 107 3.52 -18.13 2.54
CA ARG A 107 2.51 -19.20 2.43
C ARG A 107 1.45 -18.84 1.40
N LEU A 108 0.89 -17.63 1.46
CA LEU A 108 -0.07 -17.14 0.47
C LEU A 108 0.53 -17.12 -0.94
N LEU A 109 1.76 -16.64 -1.10
CA LEU A 109 2.44 -16.62 -2.39
C LEU A 109 2.64 -18.04 -2.95
N GLN A 110 2.99 -19.02 -2.11
CA GLN A 110 3.10 -20.42 -2.52
C GLN A 110 1.75 -20.99 -2.97
N GLN A 111 0.67 -20.71 -2.23
CA GLN A 111 -0.68 -21.12 -2.63
C GLN A 111 -1.09 -20.49 -3.97
N LEU A 112 -0.80 -19.20 -4.17
CA LEU A 112 -1.07 -18.50 -5.43
C LEU A 112 -0.30 -19.11 -6.60
N LYS A 113 0.96 -19.52 -6.40
CA LYS A 113 1.78 -20.20 -7.41
C LYS A 113 1.27 -21.60 -7.72
N ALA A 114 0.84 -22.35 -6.71
CA ALA A 114 0.27 -23.68 -6.89
C ALA A 114 -1.10 -23.64 -7.59
N ASN A 115 -1.90 -22.61 -7.30
CA ASN A 115 -3.24 -22.40 -7.86
C ASN A 115 -3.27 -21.17 -8.76
N SER A 116 -2.44 -21.17 -9.82
CA SER A 116 -2.30 -20.03 -10.74
C SER A 116 -3.52 -19.87 -11.66
N THR A 117 -4.66 -19.52 -11.09
CA THR A 117 -5.89 -19.25 -11.83
C THR A 117 -6.11 -17.75 -11.96
N ALA A 118 -6.82 -17.33 -13.03
CA ALA A 118 -7.19 -15.93 -13.20
C ALA A 118 -8.14 -15.40 -12.11
N LYS A 119 -8.78 -16.30 -11.36
CA LYS A 119 -9.74 -15.94 -10.30
C LYS A 119 -9.06 -15.50 -9.00
N GLY A 120 -7.77 -15.77 -8.84
CA GLY A 120 -7.05 -15.50 -7.60
C GLY A 120 -7.48 -16.42 -6.45
N ILE A 121 -7.01 -16.10 -5.25
CA ILE A 121 -7.38 -16.78 -4.00
C ILE A 121 -8.19 -15.82 -3.13
N GLN A 122 -9.32 -16.29 -2.62
CA GLN A 122 -10.14 -15.52 -1.69
C GLN A 122 -9.62 -15.74 -0.27
N LEU A 123 -9.09 -14.70 0.37
CA LEU A 123 -8.76 -14.75 1.79
C LEU A 123 -10.02 -14.54 2.64
N SER A 124 -10.15 -15.32 3.70
CA SER A 124 -11.06 -15.02 4.79
C SER A 124 -10.59 -13.81 5.57
N GLU A 125 -11.50 -13.20 6.35
CA GLU A 125 -11.15 -12.11 7.26
C GLU A 125 -10.03 -12.52 8.23
N LYS A 126 -10.10 -13.74 8.76
CA LYS A 126 -9.08 -14.27 9.68
C LYS A 126 -7.72 -14.43 9.01
N GLU A 127 -7.66 -14.96 7.79
CA GLU A 127 -6.39 -15.10 7.06
C GLU A 127 -5.79 -13.73 6.73
N LEU A 128 -6.62 -12.74 6.44
CA LEU A 128 -6.16 -11.36 6.24
C LEU A 128 -5.65 -10.74 7.55
N ASP A 129 -6.30 -11.02 8.69
CA ASP A 129 -5.82 -10.59 10.00
C ASP A 129 -4.48 -11.25 10.38
N GLU A 130 -4.34 -12.56 10.14
CA GLU A 130 -3.09 -13.30 10.34
C GLU A 130 -1.97 -12.76 9.45
N LEU A 131 -2.28 -12.45 8.18
CA LEU A 131 -1.32 -11.87 7.25
C LEU A 131 -0.78 -10.53 7.76
N LEU A 132 -1.64 -9.65 8.27
CA LEU A 132 -1.26 -8.32 8.77
C LEU A 132 -0.66 -8.35 10.19
N GLY A 133 -1.05 -9.33 11.01
CA GLY A 133 -0.53 -9.54 12.37
C GLY A 133 0.84 -10.25 12.41
N GLY A 134 1.31 -10.79 11.28
CA GLY A 134 2.61 -11.45 11.19
C GLY A 134 3.80 -10.52 11.45
N GLN A 135 5.01 -11.09 11.56
CA GLN A 135 6.25 -10.34 11.83
C GLN A 135 6.81 -9.62 10.60
N TRP A 136 5.95 -8.96 9.82
CA TRP A 136 6.35 -8.29 8.58
C TRP A 136 7.38 -7.18 8.82
N ALA A 137 7.34 -6.50 9.97
CA ALA A 137 8.24 -5.39 10.30
C ALA A 137 9.68 -5.84 10.66
N GLN A 138 9.88 -7.11 11.06
CA GLN A 138 11.18 -7.60 11.54
C GLN A 138 12.08 -8.19 10.43
N GLY A 139 11.53 -8.38 9.22
CA GLY A 139 12.26 -8.93 8.08
C GLY A 139 12.91 -7.87 7.19
N VAL A 140 13.87 -8.28 6.37
CA VAL A 140 14.49 -7.44 5.30
C VAL A 140 13.44 -6.90 4.31
N SER A 141 12.32 -7.61 4.15
CA SER A 141 11.17 -7.17 3.36
C SER A 141 10.26 -6.16 4.05
N GLY A 142 10.41 -5.94 5.36
CA GLY A 142 9.55 -5.05 6.13
C GLY A 142 9.61 -3.61 5.66
N THR A 143 10.77 -3.18 5.14
CA THR A 143 10.93 -1.88 4.49
C THR A 143 10.20 -1.80 3.15
N MET A 144 10.20 -2.89 2.36
CA MET A 144 9.57 -2.94 1.04
C MET A 144 8.04 -2.96 1.09
N ASP A 145 7.46 -3.51 2.15
CA ASP A 145 5.99 -3.61 2.28
C ASP A 145 5.40 -2.66 3.31
N ARG A 146 6.22 -1.81 3.95
CA ARG A 146 5.77 -0.92 5.03
C ARG A 146 4.58 -0.06 4.63
N ILE A 147 4.64 0.60 3.47
CA ILE A 147 3.56 1.46 2.99
C ILE A 147 2.33 0.63 2.65
N SER A 148 2.52 -0.48 1.93
CA SER A 148 1.44 -1.38 1.52
C SER A 148 0.70 -2.00 2.72
N VAL A 149 1.43 -2.44 3.74
CA VAL A 149 0.85 -3.01 4.97
C VAL A 149 0.12 -1.93 5.76
N HIS A 150 0.70 -0.74 5.95
CA HIS A 150 -0.03 0.35 6.61
C HIS A 150 -1.28 0.77 5.83
N MET A 151 -1.24 0.74 4.49
CA MET A 151 -2.43 1.00 3.68
C MET A 151 -3.52 -0.07 3.88
N LEU A 152 -3.14 -1.36 3.92
CA LEU A 152 -4.06 -2.47 4.22
C LEU A 152 -4.65 -2.35 5.64
N GLU A 153 -3.80 -2.09 6.64
CA GLU A 153 -4.23 -1.87 8.03
C GLU A 153 -5.19 -0.68 8.12
N ALA A 154 -4.92 0.42 7.42
CA ALA A 154 -5.76 1.60 7.43
C ALA A 154 -7.17 1.29 6.91
N MET A 155 -7.24 0.68 5.73
CA MET A 155 -8.50 0.31 5.09
C MET A 155 -9.30 -0.69 5.93
N ARG A 156 -8.61 -1.63 6.58
CA ARG A 156 -9.26 -2.65 7.42
C ARG A 156 -9.83 -2.08 8.72
N ASN A 157 -9.27 -0.98 9.22
CA ASN A 157 -9.66 -0.39 10.50
C ASN A 157 -10.63 0.80 10.38
N GLU A 158 -11.00 1.26 9.18
CA GLU A 158 -11.84 2.47 9.01
C GLU A 158 -13.12 2.46 9.86
N GLY A 159 -13.82 1.32 9.94
CA GLY A 159 -15.07 1.20 10.69
C GLY A 159 -14.95 0.52 12.07
N SER A 160 -13.82 -0.12 12.39
CA SER A 160 -13.63 -0.83 13.67
C SER A 160 -12.75 -0.08 14.65
N ASN A 161 -11.68 0.56 14.18
CA ASN A 161 -10.76 1.34 14.99
C ASN A 161 -10.23 2.53 14.18
N GLN A 162 -11.02 3.60 14.18
CA GLN A 162 -10.75 4.77 13.36
C GLN A 162 -9.40 5.43 13.68
N GLU A 163 -8.95 5.41 14.93
CA GLU A 163 -7.66 6.02 15.32
C GLU A 163 -6.48 5.30 14.65
N ILE A 164 -6.50 3.96 14.62
CA ILE A 164 -5.51 3.18 13.88
C ILE A 164 -5.54 3.56 12.39
N ALA A 165 -6.73 3.65 11.80
CA ALA A 165 -6.87 4.02 10.40
C ALA A 165 -6.28 5.41 10.10
N LEU A 166 -6.58 6.40 10.94
CA LEU A 166 -6.03 7.75 10.84
C LEU A 166 -4.50 7.74 10.94
N GLN A 167 -3.94 7.07 11.94
CA GLN A 167 -2.50 6.97 12.12
C GLN A 167 -1.81 6.33 10.91
N ARG A 168 -2.40 5.26 10.36
CA ARG A 168 -1.83 4.55 9.22
C ARG A 168 -1.91 5.35 7.93
N TYR A 169 -3.02 6.04 7.66
CA TYR A 169 -3.10 6.93 6.50
C TYR A 169 -2.10 8.10 6.59
N ARG A 170 -1.94 8.71 7.78
CA ARG A 170 -0.90 9.74 7.99
C ARG A 170 0.49 9.17 7.68
N PHE A 171 0.78 7.97 8.18
CA PHE A 171 2.04 7.30 7.89
C PHE A 171 2.27 7.13 6.39
N VAL A 172 1.26 6.67 5.64
CA VAL A 172 1.34 6.51 4.17
C VAL A 172 1.61 7.86 3.50
N THR A 173 0.85 8.92 3.82
CA THR A 173 1.05 10.23 3.18
C THR A 173 2.41 10.87 3.47
N ASP A 174 3.00 10.57 4.63
CA ASP A 174 4.28 11.16 5.05
C ASP A 174 5.51 10.37 4.55
N ASN A 175 5.35 9.07 4.30
CA ASN A 175 6.48 8.16 4.04
C ASN A 175 6.49 7.53 2.64
N ALA A 176 5.37 7.57 1.90
CA ALA A 176 5.33 7.06 0.53
C ALA A 176 6.10 7.98 -0.42
N LYS A 177 7.32 7.56 -0.78
CA LYS A 177 8.26 8.35 -1.61
C LYS A 177 8.75 7.62 -2.85
N SER A 178 8.56 6.31 -2.92
CA SER A 178 8.96 5.51 -4.08
C SER A 178 7.86 5.53 -5.15
N ASP A 179 8.22 5.39 -6.42
CA ASP A 179 7.25 5.34 -7.53
C ASP A 179 6.16 4.28 -7.30
N ARG A 180 6.54 3.14 -6.72
CA ARG A 180 5.60 2.07 -6.32
C ARG A 180 4.56 2.57 -5.31
N ASP A 181 4.99 3.36 -4.33
CA ASP A 181 4.15 3.79 -3.21
C ASP A 181 3.29 5.02 -3.52
N LEU A 182 3.70 5.82 -4.51
CA LEU A 182 2.98 7.04 -4.91
C LEU A 182 1.52 6.78 -5.30
N ALA A 183 1.22 5.59 -5.79
CA ALA A 183 -0.14 5.15 -6.09
C ALA A 183 -1.08 5.15 -4.86
N PHE A 184 -0.54 5.07 -3.63
CA PHE A 184 -1.31 5.05 -2.39
C PHE A 184 -1.50 6.43 -1.75
N VAL A 185 -0.67 7.42 -2.11
CA VAL A 185 -0.69 8.76 -1.50
C VAL A 185 -2.03 9.45 -1.72
N LEU A 186 -2.51 9.47 -2.97
CA LEU A 186 -3.78 10.12 -3.32
C LEU A 186 -4.98 9.47 -2.62
N PRO A 187 -5.18 8.13 -2.69
CA PRO A 187 -6.20 7.47 -1.89
C PRO A 187 -6.09 7.79 -0.39
N ALA A 188 -4.89 7.76 0.19
CA ALA A 188 -4.68 8.04 1.60
C ALA A 188 -5.10 9.47 1.98
N TYR A 189 -4.78 10.49 1.18
CA TYR A 189 -5.24 11.87 1.42
C TYR A 189 -6.77 11.99 1.43
N LEU A 190 -7.43 11.41 0.41
CA LEU A 190 -8.88 11.49 0.28
C LEU A 190 -9.58 10.84 1.47
N ARG A 191 -9.04 9.70 1.93
CA ARG A 191 -9.54 8.94 3.09
C ARG A 191 -9.28 9.63 4.41
N LEU A 192 -8.05 10.08 4.61
CA LEU A 192 -7.66 10.75 5.84
C LEU A 192 -8.52 11.99 6.09
N ALA A 193 -8.73 12.82 5.07
CA ALA A 193 -9.60 13.98 5.18
C ALA A 193 -11.05 13.60 5.50
N ASP A 194 -11.61 12.58 4.83
CA ASP A 194 -12.98 12.13 5.08
C ASP A 194 -13.16 11.56 6.50
N LEU A 195 -12.22 10.74 6.97
CA LEU A 195 -12.25 10.17 8.33
C LEU A 195 -12.11 11.24 9.40
N LEU A 196 -11.20 12.21 9.23
CA LEU A 196 -11.05 13.31 10.19
C LEU A 196 -12.32 14.14 10.31
N GLU A 197 -13.01 14.40 9.20
CA GLU A 197 -14.29 15.09 9.21
C GLU A 197 -15.36 14.29 9.95
N ARG A 198 -15.47 12.98 9.70
CA ARG A 198 -16.43 12.09 10.38
C ARG A 198 -16.18 11.99 11.88
N ALA A 199 -14.91 12.03 12.31
CA ALA A 199 -14.55 12.06 13.73
C ALA A 199 -14.65 13.45 14.37
N GLY A 200 -15.05 14.50 13.62
CA GLY A 200 -15.18 15.85 14.15
C GLY A 200 -13.87 16.63 14.30
N HIS A 201 -12.73 16.08 13.85
CA HIS A 201 -11.42 16.73 13.86
C HIS A 201 -11.27 17.74 12.70
N GLN A 202 -12.16 18.74 12.64
CA GLN A 202 -12.22 19.71 11.53
C GLN A 202 -10.92 20.50 11.34
N GLY A 203 -10.20 20.80 12.43
CA GLY A 203 -8.88 21.44 12.40
C GLY A 203 -7.87 20.65 11.58
N GLU A 204 -7.72 19.38 11.91
CA GLU A 204 -6.78 18.47 11.26
C GLU A 204 -7.21 18.11 9.84
N ALA A 205 -8.52 17.93 9.61
CA ALA A 205 -9.05 17.73 8.27
C ALA A 205 -8.67 18.89 7.34
N LEU A 206 -8.75 20.14 7.81
CA LEU A 206 -8.35 21.30 7.03
C LEU A 206 -6.84 21.28 6.70
N GLN A 207 -5.99 20.94 7.66
CA GLN A 207 -4.54 20.83 7.45
C GLN A 207 -4.20 19.77 6.38
N VAL A 208 -4.88 18.62 6.40
CA VAL A 208 -4.70 17.57 5.41
C VAL A 208 -5.12 18.04 4.01
N VAL A 209 -6.26 18.75 3.91
CA VAL A 209 -6.74 19.32 2.66
C VAL A 209 -5.80 20.41 2.12
N ASP A 210 -5.30 21.27 2.99
CA ASP A 210 -4.32 22.30 2.61
C ASP A 210 -3.03 21.69 2.10
N ARG A 211 -2.52 20.64 2.77
CA ARG A 211 -1.33 19.92 2.32
C ARG A 211 -1.58 19.29 0.95
N PHE A 212 -2.71 18.61 0.76
CA PHE A 212 -3.09 18.04 -0.53
C PHE A 212 -3.11 19.10 -1.65
N LEU A 213 -3.77 20.24 -1.42
CA LEU A 213 -3.87 21.31 -2.42
C LEU A 213 -2.54 22.01 -2.64
N LYS A 214 -1.64 22.07 -1.65
CA LYS A 214 -0.28 22.56 -1.86
C LYS A 214 0.55 21.60 -2.71
N THR A 215 0.44 20.29 -2.44
CA THR A 215 1.19 19.26 -3.18
C THR A 215 0.71 19.11 -4.61
N TYR A 216 -0.61 19.22 -4.84
CA TYR A 216 -1.20 18.93 -6.13
C TYR A 216 -1.89 20.12 -6.79
N GLY A 217 -1.96 21.31 -6.21
CA GLY A 217 -2.87 22.39 -6.65
C GLY A 217 -2.71 22.89 -8.09
N GLU A 218 -1.53 22.75 -8.67
CA GLU A 218 -1.29 23.02 -10.09
C GLU A 218 -1.62 21.79 -10.95
N LYS A 219 -2.02 22.00 -12.22
CA LYS A 219 -2.28 20.89 -13.16
C LYS A 219 -0.97 20.16 -13.49
N THR A 220 -0.56 19.25 -12.62
CA THR A 220 0.57 18.36 -12.84
C THR A 220 0.08 17.11 -13.60
N SER A 221 0.62 16.85 -14.79
CA SER A 221 0.32 15.64 -15.58
C SER A 221 1.17 14.43 -15.12
N ALA A 222 1.11 14.11 -13.84
CA ALA A 222 1.85 12.98 -13.27
C ALA A 222 1.00 11.69 -13.27
N PRO A 223 1.59 10.48 -13.40
CA PRO A 223 0.87 9.20 -13.41
C PRO A 223 -0.03 8.91 -12.20
N HIS A 224 0.16 9.64 -11.10
CA HIS A 224 -0.62 9.54 -9.86
C HIS A 224 -1.23 10.88 -9.44
N ALA A 225 -1.35 11.83 -10.38
CA ALA A 225 -1.98 13.11 -10.10
C ALA A 225 -3.49 12.94 -9.86
N PRO A 226 -4.09 13.74 -8.96
CA PRO A 226 -5.53 13.73 -8.77
C PRO A 226 -6.27 14.20 -10.02
N THR A 227 -7.43 13.59 -10.27
CA THR A 227 -8.36 14.02 -11.32
C THR A 227 -8.95 15.40 -10.99
N ASP A 228 -9.49 16.09 -12.01
CA ASP A 228 -10.17 17.37 -11.81
C ASP A 228 -11.34 17.27 -10.82
N GLN A 229 -12.05 16.13 -10.82
CA GLN A 229 -13.11 15.85 -9.85
C GLN A 229 -12.58 15.74 -8.42
N GLN A 230 -11.47 15.03 -8.21
CA GLN A 230 -10.85 14.89 -6.88
C GLN A 230 -10.28 16.22 -6.37
N ARG A 231 -9.70 17.04 -7.25
CA ARG A 231 -9.26 18.40 -6.93
C ARG A 231 -10.42 19.29 -6.51
N THR A 232 -11.50 19.26 -7.30
CA THR A 232 -12.72 20.02 -7.00
C THR A 232 -13.33 19.61 -5.66
N LEU A 233 -13.41 18.29 -5.40
CA LEU A 233 -13.87 17.75 -4.11
C LEU A 233 -13.06 18.34 -2.94
N MET A 234 -11.73 18.32 -3.03
CA MET A 234 -10.86 18.82 -1.96
C MET A 234 -10.95 20.34 -1.79
N SER A 235 -11.09 21.10 -2.87
CA SER A 235 -11.34 22.54 -2.82
C SER A 235 -12.66 22.89 -2.15
N LEU A 236 -13.75 22.19 -2.50
CA LEU A 236 -15.06 22.38 -1.86
C LEU A 236 -15.00 22.03 -0.36
N ARG A 237 -14.32 20.93 -0.03
CA ARG A 237 -14.07 20.50 1.35
C ARG A 237 -13.32 21.57 2.15
N LYS A 238 -12.28 22.21 1.57
CA LYS A 238 -11.57 23.33 2.20
C LYS A 238 -12.51 24.47 2.56
N THR A 239 -13.33 24.93 1.61
CA THR A 239 -14.28 26.04 1.81
C THR A 239 -15.28 25.73 2.93
N ARG A 240 -15.82 24.50 2.96
CA ARG A 240 -16.70 24.03 4.03
C ARG A 240 -16.01 24.06 5.39
N LEU A 241 -14.80 23.50 5.49
CA LEU A 241 -14.05 23.42 6.74
C LEU A 241 -13.64 24.79 7.29
N MET A 242 -13.20 25.70 6.42
CA MET A 242 -12.90 27.09 6.79
C MET A 242 -14.14 27.82 7.32
N THR A 243 -15.32 27.56 6.74
CA THR A 243 -16.58 28.15 7.19
C THR A 243 -17.00 27.60 8.56
N ALA A 244 -16.84 26.29 8.77
CA ALA A 244 -17.11 25.65 10.06
C ALA A 244 -16.19 26.18 11.18
N GLN A 245 -14.91 26.39 10.90
CA GLN A 245 -13.93 26.96 11.85
C GLN A 245 -14.17 28.43 12.19
N LYS A 246 -14.85 29.20 11.33
CA LYS A 246 -15.22 30.61 11.62
C LYS A 246 -16.47 30.72 12.50
N LYS A 247 -17.23 29.64 12.68
CA LYS A 247 -18.47 29.63 13.47
C LYS A 247 -18.36 29.49 15.02
N PRO A 248 -17.19 29.35 15.70
CA PRO A 248 -17.18 29.00 17.12
C PRO A 248 -17.16 30.22 18.08
N ALA A 249 -18.03 31.22 17.91
CA ALA A 249 -18.21 32.29 18.91
C ALA A 249 -19.64 32.86 19.05
N ALA A 250 -20.54 32.68 18.07
CA ALA A 250 -21.84 33.36 18.10
C ALA A 250 -22.99 32.57 18.78
N GLN A 251 -22.74 31.38 19.35
CA GLN A 251 -23.81 30.50 19.87
C GLN A 251 -23.56 29.92 21.28
N ARG A 252 -22.71 30.55 22.10
CA ARG A 252 -22.47 30.14 23.50
C ARG A 252 -22.98 31.14 24.56
N ILE A 253 -23.93 32.01 24.21
CA ILE A 253 -24.63 32.83 25.19
C ILE A 253 -26.12 32.65 24.95
N ALA A 254 -26.71 31.76 25.75
CA ALA A 254 -28.12 31.73 26.09
C ALA A 254 -28.19 31.75 27.61
#